data_AF-A0A7L2P0J9-F1
#
_entry.id   AF-A0A7L2P0J9-F1
#
_cell.length_a   1.000
_cell.length_b   1.000
_cell.length_c   1.000
_cell.angle_alpha   90.00
_cell.angle_beta   90.00
_cell.angle_gamma   90.00
#
_symmetry.space_group_name_H-M   'P 1'
#
loop_
_entity.id
_entity.type
_entity.pdbx_description
1 polymer ?
#
loop_
_entity_poly.entity_id
_entity_poly.type
_entity_poly.pdbx_seq_one_letter_code
_entity_poly.pdbx_strand_id
1 'polypeptide(L)'
;AAREQQILEKERRAKLQYEKQMEERWRRLEEQRQREEQKRAAVEEKRRQKLKEEEERLEAMMRRSLERSQQLEQKQKRWSWGGALAAGSGGRDACDKLSASTMNLPKQMESPISKRLSSSTVAITHSPDRAHRMHLSPMENFIVSRLLTPTQSSLARSRSTLMLS
;
A
#
# COMPACT_ATOMS: atom_id res chain seq x y z
N ALA A 1 34.77 39.16 45.75
CA ALA A 1 35.72 38.70 44.73
C ALA A 1 36.05 37.19 44.82
N ALA A 2 36.98 36.74 45.67
CA ALA A 2 37.49 35.34 45.62
C ALA A 2 36.43 34.25 45.91
N ARG A 3 35.51 34.50 46.85
CA ARG A 3 34.43 33.55 47.20
C ARG A 3 33.37 33.43 46.08
N GLU A 4 33.06 34.53 45.40
CA GLU A 4 32.11 34.55 44.28
C GLU A 4 32.68 33.78 43.09
N GLN A 5 33.99 33.88 42.83
CA GLN A 5 34.65 33.07 41.80
C GLN A 5 34.56 31.57 42.09
N GLN A 6 34.75 31.15 43.34
CA GLN A 6 34.58 29.74 43.72
C GLN A 6 33.14 29.24 43.59
N ILE A 7 32.14 30.09 43.88
CA ILE A 7 30.72 29.75 43.70
C ILE A 7 30.42 29.54 42.22
N LEU A 8 30.83 30.49 41.36
CA LEU A 8 30.64 30.40 39.91
C LEU A 8 31.35 29.17 39.32
N GLU A 9 32.52 28.81 39.82
CA GLU A 9 33.24 27.63 39.36
C GLU A 9 32.50 26.34 39.73
N LYS A 10 31.96 26.24 40.95
CA LYS A 10 31.13 25.10 41.37
C LYS A 10 29.84 24.99 40.56
N GLU A 11 29.19 26.12 40.26
CA GLU A 11 28.00 26.16 39.42
C GLU A 11 28.30 25.71 37.98
N ARG A 12 29.43 26.13 37.40
CA ARG A 12 29.87 25.66 36.08
C ARG A 12 30.10 24.15 36.07
N ARG A 13 30.75 23.60 37.11
CA ARG A 13 30.97 22.16 37.25
C ARG A 13 29.65 21.39 37.38
N ALA A 14 28.71 21.90 38.17
CA ALA A 14 27.39 21.29 38.32
C ALA A 14 26.59 21.29 36.99
N LYS A 15 26.61 22.41 36.26
CA LYS A 15 25.99 22.52 34.93
C LYS A 15 26.56 21.51 33.94
N LEU A 16 27.89 21.39 33.87
CA LEU A 16 28.54 20.42 32.98
C LEU A 16 28.20 18.96 33.33
N GLN A 17 28.04 18.62 34.61
CA GLN A 17 27.61 17.27 34.98
C GLN A 17 26.16 16.99 34.57
N TYR A 18 25.28 17.95 34.74
CA TYR A 18 23.89 17.84 34.30
C TYR A 18 23.78 17.68 32.78
N GLU A 19 24.51 18.51 32.03
CA GLU A 19 24.57 18.47 30.58
C GLU A 19 25.07 17.09 30.09
N LYS A 20 26.17 16.58 30.66
CA LYS A 20 26.67 15.23 30.34
C LYS A 20 25.64 14.12 30.57
N GLN A 21 24.91 14.15 31.69
CA GLN A 21 23.87 13.15 31.95
C GLN A 21 22.72 13.23 30.95
N MET A 22 22.32 14.44 30.56
CA MET A 22 21.28 14.63 29.55
C MET A 22 21.76 14.18 28.16
N GLU A 23 22.98 14.53 27.77
CA GLU A 23 23.62 14.06 26.54
C GLU A 23 23.72 12.54 26.47
N GLU A 24 24.08 11.87 27.57
CA GLU A 24 24.09 10.40 27.62
C GLU A 24 22.70 9.80 27.41
N ARG A 25 21.65 10.41 27.99
CA ARG A 25 20.26 9.98 27.76
C ARG A 25 19.84 10.18 26.31
N TRP A 26 20.16 11.33 25.72
CA TRP A 26 19.89 11.61 24.31
C TRP A 26 20.65 10.68 23.37
N ARG A 27 21.91 10.38 23.67
CA ARG A 27 22.73 9.43 22.90
C ARG A 27 22.09 8.04 22.86
N ARG A 28 21.58 7.55 24.01
CA ARG A 28 20.89 6.25 24.07
C ARG A 28 19.62 6.22 23.23
N LEU A 29 18.85 7.31 23.22
CA LEU A 29 17.64 7.43 22.38
C LEU A 29 17.98 7.52 20.90
N GLU A 30 19.02 8.28 20.54
CA GLU A 30 19.50 8.41 19.17
C GLU A 30 20.00 7.05 18.64
N GLU A 31 20.73 6.28 19.45
CA GLU A 31 21.14 4.91 19.10
C GLU A 31 19.94 3.99 18.88
N GLN A 32 18.88 4.10 19.68
CA GLN A 32 17.64 3.36 19.44
C GLN A 32 16.98 3.78 18.13
N ARG A 33 16.89 5.10 17.85
CA ARG A 33 16.34 5.63 16.60
C ARG A 33 17.12 5.11 15.39
N GLN A 34 18.45 5.13 15.45
CA GLN A 34 19.31 4.61 14.38
C GLN A 34 19.11 3.11 14.15
N ARG A 35 18.98 2.31 15.21
CA ARG A 35 18.69 0.87 15.06
C ARG A 35 17.33 0.62 14.41
N GLU A 36 16.32 1.42 14.74
CA GLU A 36 15.03 1.35 14.07
C GLU A 36 15.10 1.83 12.62
N GLU A 37 15.81 2.91 12.35
CA GLU A 37 16.02 3.45 10.99
C GLU A 37 16.74 2.43 10.11
N GLN A 38 17.75 1.71 10.61
CA GLN A 38 18.39 0.62 9.87
C GLN A 38 17.40 -0.49 9.50
N LYS A 39 16.51 -0.87 10.43
CA LYS A 39 15.47 -1.87 10.18
C LYS A 39 14.45 -1.36 9.15
N ARG A 40 14.02 -0.10 9.28
CA ARG A 40 13.09 0.54 8.34
C ARG A 40 13.71 0.65 6.95
N ALA A 41 14.95 1.10 6.85
CA ALA A 41 15.69 1.25 5.59
C ALA A 41 15.89 -0.10 4.89
N ALA A 42 16.23 -1.17 5.61
CA ALA A 42 16.36 -2.50 5.01
C ALA A 42 15.04 -3.00 4.39
N VAL A 43 13.91 -2.73 5.06
CA VAL A 43 12.57 -3.08 4.54
C VAL A 43 12.19 -2.19 3.36
N GLU A 44 12.49 -0.89 3.43
CA GLU A 44 12.21 0.05 2.36
C GLU A 44 13.01 -0.27 1.10
N GLU A 45 14.31 -0.58 1.22
CA GLU A 45 15.13 -1.04 0.09
C GLU A 45 14.58 -2.33 -0.52
N LYS A 46 14.12 -3.29 0.30
CA LYS A 46 13.44 -4.49 -0.22
C LYS A 46 12.15 -4.16 -0.98
N ARG A 47 11.37 -3.19 -0.51
CA ARG A 47 10.16 -2.72 -1.21
C ARG A 47 10.53 -2.01 -2.52
N ARG A 48 11.56 -1.17 -2.50
CA ARG A 48 12.07 -0.47 -3.69
C ARG A 48 12.62 -1.44 -4.73
N GLN A 49 13.33 -2.49 -4.31
CA GLN A 49 13.82 -3.54 -5.20
C GLN A 49 12.67 -4.23 -5.93
N LYS A 50 11.60 -4.62 -5.22
CA LYS A 50 10.44 -5.25 -5.85
C LYS A 50 9.75 -4.35 -6.88
N LEU A 51 9.62 -3.07 -6.58
CA LEU A 51 9.04 -2.11 -7.52
C LEU A 51 9.90 -1.96 -8.78
N LYS A 52 11.22 -1.86 -8.62
CA LYS A 52 12.16 -1.79 -9.74
C LYS A 52 12.16 -3.07 -10.59
N GLU A 53 12.11 -4.24 -9.97
CA GLU A 53 12.04 -5.53 -10.69
C GLU A 53 10.75 -5.67 -11.50
N GLU A 54 9.60 -5.28 -10.93
CA GLU A 54 8.33 -5.28 -11.67
C GLU A 54 8.33 -4.24 -12.81
N GLU A 55 8.92 -3.07 -12.58
CA GLU A 55 9.13 -2.05 -13.61
C GLU A 55 10.00 -2.60 -14.76
N GLU A 56 11.15 -3.20 -14.46
CA GLU A 56 12.03 -3.83 -15.43
C GLU A 56 11.35 -4.99 -16.17
N ARG A 57 10.52 -5.78 -15.48
CA ARG A 57 9.75 -6.87 -16.08
C ARG A 57 8.73 -6.35 -17.09
N LEU A 58 8.00 -5.31 -16.73
CA LEU A 58 7.04 -4.65 -17.63
C LEU A 58 7.77 -4.01 -18.81
N GLU A 59 8.89 -3.34 -18.55
CA GLU A 59 9.72 -2.75 -19.60
C GLU A 59 10.25 -3.82 -20.55
N ALA A 60 10.75 -4.95 -20.04
CA ALA A 60 11.19 -6.08 -20.86
C ALA A 60 10.05 -6.67 -21.69
N MET A 61 8.83 -6.74 -21.14
CA MET A 61 7.66 -7.18 -21.90
C MET A 61 7.35 -6.20 -23.05
N MET A 62 7.40 -4.90 -22.79
CA MET A 62 7.20 -3.87 -23.81
C MET A 62 8.29 -3.92 -24.89
N ARG A 63 9.57 -4.01 -24.50
CA ARG A 63 10.71 -4.17 -25.42
C ARG A 63 10.56 -5.42 -26.27
N ARG A 64 10.22 -6.57 -25.68
CA ARG A 64 9.94 -7.82 -26.42
C ARG A 64 8.75 -7.68 -27.37
N SER A 65 7.73 -6.93 -27.00
CA SER A 65 6.59 -6.67 -27.89
C SER A 65 7.00 -5.82 -29.09
N LEU A 66 7.76 -4.75 -28.84
CA LEU A 66 8.24 -3.85 -29.88
C LEU A 66 9.21 -4.56 -30.85
N GLU A 67 10.09 -5.41 -30.32
CA GLU A 67 11.00 -6.22 -31.15
C GLU A 67 10.23 -7.22 -32.02
N ARG A 68 9.22 -7.91 -31.46
CA ARG A 68 8.34 -8.79 -32.25
C ARG A 68 7.64 -8.03 -33.38
N SER A 69 7.12 -6.83 -33.13
CA SER A 69 6.49 -6.03 -34.19
C SER A 69 7.48 -5.58 -35.26
N GLN A 70 8.70 -5.18 -34.87
CA GLN A 70 9.74 -4.82 -35.84
C GLN A 70 10.17 -6.03 -36.69
N GLN A 71 10.32 -7.20 -36.09
CA GLN A 71 10.61 -8.43 -36.82
C GLN A 71 9.49 -8.80 -37.80
N LEU A 72 8.21 -8.62 -37.42
CA LEU A 72 7.09 -8.84 -38.32
C LEU A 72 7.08 -7.84 -39.48
N GLU A 73 7.37 -6.56 -39.24
CA GLU A 73 7.49 -5.55 -40.31
C GLU A 73 8.63 -5.90 -41.29
N GLN A 74 9.80 -6.29 -40.78
CA GLN A 74 10.92 -6.71 -41.61
C GLN A 74 10.62 -8.02 -42.37
N LYS A 75 10.01 -9.01 -41.70
CA LYS A 75 9.59 -10.25 -42.35
C LYS A 75 8.51 -9.99 -43.39
N GLN A 76 7.57 -9.08 -43.17
CA GLN A 76 6.57 -8.67 -44.16
C GLN A 76 7.24 -8.06 -45.40
N LYS A 77 8.23 -7.18 -45.23
CA LYS A 77 9.03 -6.63 -46.35
C LYS A 77 9.86 -7.70 -47.08
N ARG A 78 10.13 -8.85 -46.44
CA ARG A 78 10.85 -9.99 -47.03
C ARG A 78 9.93 -11.04 -47.67
N TRP A 79 8.76 -11.28 -47.08
CA TRP A 79 7.73 -12.21 -47.56
C TRP A 79 6.80 -11.58 -48.60
N SER A 80 6.98 -10.30 -48.92
CA SER A 80 6.39 -9.68 -50.10
C SER A 80 7.04 -10.21 -51.38
N TRP A 81 6.86 -11.48 -51.69
CA TRP A 81 7.04 -12.04 -53.02
C TRP A 81 5.78 -12.82 -53.39
N GLY A 82 5.05 -12.31 -54.38
CA GLY A 82 4.04 -13.10 -55.10
C GLY A 82 2.61 -12.55 -55.07
N GLY A 83 2.39 -11.33 -55.57
CA GLY A 83 1.05 -10.80 -55.80
C GLY A 83 0.98 -9.87 -57.01
N ALA A 84 1.72 -10.16 -58.09
CA ALA A 84 1.59 -9.42 -59.34
C ALA A 84 2.13 -10.23 -60.53
N LEU A 85 1.48 -11.34 -60.88
CA LEU A 85 1.47 -11.87 -62.25
C LEU A 85 0.16 -12.62 -62.49
N ALA A 86 -0.79 -11.95 -63.15
CA ALA A 86 -1.54 -12.48 -64.31
C ALA A 86 -2.67 -11.50 -64.66
N ALA A 87 -2.54 -10.91 -65.84
CA ALA A 87 -3.63 -10.25 -66.54
C ALA A 87 -4.78 -11.24 -66.82
N GLY A 88 -6.03 -10.76 -66.76
CA GLY A 88 -7.14 -11.42 -67.44
C GLY A 88 -8.46 -11.41 -66.67
N SER A 89 -9.48 -10.88 -67.34
CA SER A 89 -10.91 -11.14 -67.14
C SER A 89 -11.61 -10.36 -66.03
N GLY A 90 -12.40 -9.36 -66.45
CA GLY A 90 -13.35 -8.68 -65.59
C GLY A 90 -14.50 -9.57 -65.14
N GLY A 91 -15.25 -9.06 -64.17
CA GLY A 91 -16.57 -9.55 -63.85
C GLY A 91 -16.88 -9.64 -62.37
N ARG A 92 -17.91 -8.89 -61.99
CA ARG A 92 -18.85 -9.12 -60.88
C ARG A 92 -18.52 -8.41 -59.56
N ASP A 93 -19.04 -7.19 -59.53
CA ASP A 93 -19.96 -6.66 -58.52
C ASP A 93 -20.26 -7.52 -57.27
N ALA A 94 -20.37 -6.77 -56.17
CA ALA A 94 -21.16 -7.05 -54.98
C ALA A 94 -20.76 -8.28 -54.14
N CYS A 95 -19.95 -8.01 -53.12
CA CYS A 95 -20.10 -8.73 -51.85
C CYS A 95 -19.94 -7.73 -50.70
N ASP A 96 -21.04 -7.02 -50.47
CA ASP A 96 -21.63 -6.76 -49.18
C ASP A 96 -20.69 -6.44 -48.01
N LYS A 97 -20.69 -5.15 -47.74
CA LYS A 97 -20.57 -4.55 -46.42
C LYS A 97 -21.33 -5.41 -45.38
N LEU A 98 -20.70 -5.58 -44.20
CA LEU A 98 -21.27 -6.01 -42.91
C LEU A 98 -21.25 -7.52 -42.61
N SER A 99 -20.19 -7.96 -41.93
CA SER A 99 -20.28 -9.04 -40.93
C SER A 99 -19.57 -8.60 -39.65
N ALA A 100 -20.19 -7.65 -38.96
CA ALA A 100 -19.90 -7.35 -37.57
C ALA A 100 -20.80 -8.24 -36.71
N SER A 101 -20.23 -9.31 -36.15
CA SER A 101 -20.93 -10.23 -35.25
C SER A 101 -21.45 -9.49 -34.01
N THR A 102 -22.77 -9.49 -33.85
CA THR A 102 -23.50 -8.89 -32.74
C THR A 102 -23.65 -9.94 -31.63
N MET A 103 -22.61 -10.13 -30.82
CA MET A 103 -22.79 -10.87 -29.56
C MET A 103 -23.48 -9.96 -28.55
N ASN A 104 -24.74 -10.29 -28.27
CA ASN A 104 -25.63 -9.71 -27.27
C ASN A 104 -24.92 -9.32 -25.97
N LEU A 105 -24.71 -8.02 -25.75
CA LEU A 105 -24.62 -7.47 -24.40
C LEU A 105 -26.01 -6.94 -24.01
N PRO A 106 -26.62 -7.41 -22.90
CA PRO A 106 -27.70 -6.66 -22.30
C PRO A 106 -27.13 -5.33 -21.79
N LYS A 107 -27.54 -4.24 -22.45
CA LYS A 107 -27.42 -2.86 -21.96
C LYS A 107 -28.41 -2.64 -20.83
N GLN A 108 -27.91 -2.52 -19.61
CA GLN A 108 -28.49 -1.78 -18.48
C GLN A 108 -27.42 -1.77 -17.38
N MET A 109 -27.02 -0.68 -16.75
CA MET A 109 -27.40 0.73 -16.74
C MET A 109 -26.15 1.43 -16.17
N GLU A 110 -25.79 2.61 -16.66
CA GLU A 110 -24.89 3.51 -15.93
C GLU A 110 -25.34 3.55 -14.46
N SER A 111 -24.48 3.08 -13.55
CA SER A 111 -24.60 3.49 -12.15
C SER A 111 -23.89 4.84 -12.04
N PRO A 112 -24.65 5.95 -11.90
CA PRO A 112 -24.04 7.27 -11.77
C PRO A 112 -23.28 7.30 -10.46
N ILE A 113 -22.03 7.76 -10.53
CA ILE A 113 -21.27 8.42 -9.46
C ILE A 113 -21.85 8.19 -8.05
N SER A 114 -21.28 7.22 -7.34
CA SER A 114 -21.11 7.38 -5.90
C SER A 114 -19.63 7.33 -5.57
N LYS A 115 -18.92 8.39 -6.01
CA LYS A 115 -17.78 8.90 -5.24
C LYS A 115 -18.31 9.42 -3.90
N ARG A 116 -18.77 8.53 -3.02
CA ARG A 116 -19.03 8.86 -1.61
C ARG A 116 -17.76 8.54 -0.84
N LEU A 117 -16.86 9.51 -0.81
CA LEU A 117 -16.14 9.76 0.44
C LEU A 117 -17.21 10.11 1.48
N SER A 118 -17.68 9.13 2.25
CA SER A 118 -18.37 9.28 3.53
C SER A 118 -18.75 7.89 4.05
N SER A 119 -18.37 7.48 5.25
CA SER A 119 -18.38 8.29 6.45
C SER A 119 -17.33 7.78 7.43
N SER A 120 -16.47 8.67 7.91
CA SER A 120 -15.89 8.52 9.24
C SER A 120 -17.01 8.28 10.24
N THR A 121 -16.87 7.31 11.13
CA THR A 121 -17.62 7.30 12.38
C THR A 121 -16.66 7.04 13.53
N VAL A 122 -15.99 8.13 13.91
CA VAL A 122 -15.69 8.42 15.31
C VAL A 122 -17.03 8.49 16.05
N ALA A 123 -17.08 7.92 17.26
CA ALA A 123 -18.24 7.72 18.14
C ALA A 123 -19.08 6.47 17.86
N ILE A 124 -18.55 5.29 18.19
CA ILE A 124 -19.39 4.15 18.54
C ILE A 124 -19.87 4.38 19.97
N THR A 125 -21.09 4.90 20.11
CA THR A 125 -21.82 4.87 21.36
C THR A 125 -22.07 3.40 21.73
N HIS A 126 -21.50 2.98 22.84
CA HIS A 126 -21.64 1.64 23.39
C HIS A 126 -23.11 1.38 23.76
N SER A 127 -23.79 0.54 22.98
CA SER A 127 -25.00 -0.15 23.41
C SER A 127 -24.90 -1.62 22.97
N PRO A 128 -24.73 -2.57 23.91
CA PRO A 128 -24.54 -3.99 23.60
C PRO A 128 -25.78 -4.64 22.96
N ASP A 129 -26.95 -4.01 23.06
CA ASP A 129 -28.22 -4.55 22.57
C ASP A 129 -28.35 -4.47 21.03
N ARG A 130 -27.66 -3.52 20.38
CA ARG A 130 -27.79 -3.31 18.92
C ARG A 130 -26.90 -4.21 18.06
N ALA A 131 -25.93 -4.90 18.67
CA ALA A 131 -25.00 -5.79 17.95
C ALA A 131 -25.70 -7.01 17.32
N HIS A 132 -26.83 -7.45 17.89
CA HIS A 132 -27.59 -8.60 17.40
C HIS A 132 -28.47 -8.30 16.16
N ARG A 133 -28.60 -7.03 15.74
CA ARG A 133 -29.43 -6.63 14.58
C ARG A 133 -28.65 -6.43 13.28
N MET A 134 -27.33 -6.51 13.34
CA MET A 134 -26.48 -6.47 12.14
C MET A 134 -26.19 -7.91 11.75
N HIS A 135 -26.63 -8.34 10.55
CA HIS A 135 -26.33 -9.67 10.03
C HIS A 135 -24.84 -9.72 9.64
N LEU A 136 -23.98 -9.85 10.65
CA LEU A 136 -22.53 -9.92 10.50
C LEU A 136 -22.15 -11.31 10.00
N SER A 137 -21.18 -11.37 9.09
CA SER A 137 -20.60 -12.64 8.67
C SER A 137 -19.93 -13.34 9.85
N PRO A 138 -19.79 -14.68 9.82
CA PRO A 138 -19.13 -15.43 10.90
C PRO A 138 -17.74 -14.90 11.26
N MET A 139 -16.98 -14.40 10.28
CA MET A 139 -15.65 -13.84 10.48
C MET A 139 -15.70 -12.46 11.15
N GLU A 140 -16.64 -11.60 10.78
CA GLU A 140 -16.83 -10.30 11.42
C GLU A 140 -17.28 -10.48 12.88
N ASN A 141 -18.17 -11.46 13.12
CA ASN A 141 -18.58 -11.82 14.48
C ASN A 141 -17.41 -12.31 15.34
N PHE A 142 -16.48 -13.08 14.77
CA PHE A 142 -15.27 -13.52 15.47
C PHE A 142 -14.38 -12.34 15.85
N ILE A 143 -14.18 -11.37 14.95
CA ILE A 143 -13.38 -10.17 15.21
C ILE A 143 -14.05 -9.31 16.29
N VAL A 144 -15.36 -9.08 16.18
CA VAL A 144 -16.13 -8.31 17.18
C VAL A 144 -16.08 -8.98 18.55
N SER A 145 -16.31 -10.29 18.61
CA SER A 145 -16.23 -11.06 19.86
C SER A 145 -14.85 -10.95 20.50
N ARG A 146 -13.79 -11.09 19.70
CA ARG A 146 -12.40 -10.96 20.16
C ARG A 146 -12.07 -9.56 20.68
N LEU A 147 -12.67 -8.52 20.10
CA LEU A 147 -12.48 -7.13 20.53
C LEU A 147 -13.26 -6.80 21.81
N LEU A 148 -14.42 -7.44 22.00
CA LEU A 148 -15.27 -7.27 23.18
C LEU A 148 -14.80 -8.10 24.38
N THR A 149 -14.07 -9.21 24.16
CA THR A 149 -13.47 -9.98 25.26
C THR A 149 -12.35 -9.20 25.94
N PRO A 150 -12.41 -8.96 27.25
CA PRO A 150 -11.33 -8.30 27.99
C PRO A 150 -10.03 -9.12 27.86
N THR A 151 -8.98 -8.51 27.32
CA THR A 151 -7.66 -9.14 27.22
C THR A 151 -6.98 -9.19 28.59
N GLN A 152 -6.01 -10.10 28.78
CA GLN A 152 -5.27 -10.21 30.05
C GLN A 152 -4.57 -8.90 30.45
N SER A 153 -4.13 -8.09 29.49
CA SER A 153 -3.57 -6.76 29.74
C SER A 153 -4.61 -5.74 30.20
N SER A 154 -5.86 -5.85 29.74
CA SER A 154 -7.00 -5.07 30.23
C SER A 154 -7.32 -5.44 31.68
N LEU A 155 -7.37 -6.73 31.99
CA LEU A 155 -7.58 -7.23 33.36
C LEU A 155 -6.45 -6.84 34.32
N ALA A 156 -5.19 -6.91 33.89
CA ALA A 156 -4.05 -6.52 34.70
C ALA A 156 -3.97 -5.01 34.99
N ARG A 157 -4.58 -4.18 34.12
CA ARG A 157 -4.65 -2.72 34.30
C ARG A 157 -5.93 -2.27 35.02
N SER A 158 -7.00 -3.03 34.93
CA SER A 158 -8.25 -2.77 35.65
C SER A 158 -8.06 -3.09 37.14
N ARG A 159 -8.03 -2.05 37.98
CA ARG A 159 -8.07 -2.20 39.45
C ARG A 159 -9.49 -2.54 39.93
N SER A 160 -10.14 -3.52 39.31
CA SER A 160 -11.32 -4.17 39.88
C SER A 160 -10.83 -5.39 40.66
N THR A 161 -10.26 -5.11 41.83
CA THR A 161 -10.14 -6.08 42.93
C THR A 161 -11.56 -6.47 43.36
N LEU A 162 -12.14 -7.50 42.73
CA LEU A 162 -13.23 -8.24 43.34
C LEU A 162 -12.60 -9.18 44.35
N MET A 163 -12.81 -8.86 45.62
CA MET A 163 -12.73 -9.82 46.72
C MET A 163 -13.65 -11.00 46.37
N LEU A 164 -13.07 -12.13 45.99
CA LEU A 164 -13.72 -13.43 46.12
C LEU A 164 -13.44 -13.88 47.56
N SER A 165 -14.41 -13.62 48.44
CA SER A 165 -14.64 -14.40 49.66
C SER A 165 -15.53 -15.57 49.33
#